data_AF-A0A095B747-F1
#
_entry.id   AF-A0A095B747-F1
#
_cell.length_a   1.000
_cell.length_b   1.000
_cell.length_c   1.000
_cell.angle_alpha   90.00
_cell.angle_beta   90.00
_cell.angle_gamma   90.00
#
_symmetry.space_group_name_H-M   'P 1'
#
loop_
_entity.id
_entity.type
_entity.pdbx_description
1 polymer ?
#
loop_
_entity_poly.entity_id
_entity_poly.type
_entity_poly.pdbx_seq_one_letter_code
_entity_poly.pdbx_strand_id
1 'polypeptide(L)'
;MNILLAAFRHKQLRLQFRASPEHVVNIYERPGEFLAPAELDRLVAQCRTVVRACLAGQDLDYGLFDPRTDAWSRCVITLVCRSADGAPVAFNAMPQLAVKRAGRDEHVLHLGLVMVDPSERSGGLSWILYGLTCFALFLRGGLRPLWVSSVTQVPAVVGMVAETFSNVFPAQDATRQSFAHRHLAHQIMKRHRAAFGVGDDAGFDPDRQIITDAYTGGSDNLKKSFDVAAKHRAERYNEYCLRELDYGRGDDVLQIGAIDLGAGQRFLSRSVPRSALPQLAVQALVLATGAVVAPLIQWLDASTHSRRLRPAR
;
A
#
# COMPACT_ATOMS: atom_id res chain seq x y z
N MET A 1 4.86 -21.23 24.88
CA MET A 1 3.62 -20.49 25.16
C MET A 1 3.44 -19.45 24.08
N ASN A 2 2.41 -19.63 23.25
CA ASN A 2 2.43 -19.33 21.81
C ASN A 2 2.43 -17.84 21.43
N ILE A 3 3.37 -17.48 20.54
CA ILE A 3 3.44 -16.21 19.76
C ILE A 3 2.10 -15.86 19.09
N LEU A 4 1.26 -16.87 18.84
CA LEU A 4 -0.05 -16.74 18.22
C LEU A 4 -1.10 -16.03 19.09
N LEU A 5 -1.02 -16.05 20.42
CA LEU A 5 -1.96 -15.34 21.30
C LEU A 5 -1.67 -13.83 21.40
N ALA A 6 -0.42 -13.41 21.16
CA ALA A 6 -0.05 -11.99 21.12
C ALA A 6 -0.67 -11.28 19.90
N ALA A 7 -0.81 -11.97 18.77
CA ALA A 7 -1.44 -11.44 17.56
C ALA A 7 -2.92 -11.04 17.76
N PHE A 8 -3.59 -11.59 18.78
CA PHE A 8 -5.00 -11.29 19.08
C PHE A 8 -5.18 -10.22 20.17
N ARG A 9 -4.15 -9.92 20.96
CA ARG A 9 -4.20 -8.84 21.98
C ARG A 9 -3.86 -7.46 21.42
N HIS A 10 -3.10 -7.40 20.33
CA HIS A 10 -2.70 -6.12 19.74
C HIS A 10 -3.73 -5.62 18.72
N LYS A 11 -4.09 -4.33 18.82
CA LYS A 11 -4.95 -3.65 17.85
C LYS A 11 -4.33 -3.57 16.46
N GLN A 12 -3.06 -3.94 16.27
CA GLN A 12 -2.29 -3.77 15.04
C GLN A 12 -1.81 -5.11 14.44
N LEU A 13 -1.76 -5.19 13.11
CA LEU A 13 -1.27 -6.36 12.35
C LEU A 13 0.27 -6.47 12.41
N ARG A 14 0.78 -7.62 12.88
CA ARG A 14 2.19 -8.05 12.71
C ARG A 14 2.20 -9.48 12.16
N LEU A 15 2.65 -9.65 10.93
CA LEU A 15 2.76 -10.97 10.29
C LEU A 15 4.20 -11.23 9.87
N GLN A 16 4.64 -12.48 10.05
CA GLN A 16 5.90 -12.96 9.52
C GLN A 16 5.68 -14.36 8.93
N PHE A 17 6.11 -14.56 7.70
CA PHE A 17 6.04 -15.86 7.03
C PHE A 17 7.08 -15.96 5.92
N ARG A 18 7.35 -17.20 5.51
CA ARG A 18 8.22 -17.49 4.37
C ARG A 18 7.35 -17.48 3.11
N ALA A 19 7.60 -16.58 2.17
CA ALA A 19 6.80 -16.50 0.93
C ALA A 19 7.34 -17.45 -0.15
N SER A 20 8.64 -17.74 -0.10
CA SER A 20 9.35 -18.69 -0.96
C SER A 20 10.57 -19.23 -0.21
N PRO A 21 11.26 -20.28 -0.70
CA PRO A 21 12.52 -20.74 -0.08
C PRO A 21 13.53 -19.59 0.11
N GLU A 22 13.54 -18.64 -0.81
CA GLU A 22 14.48 -17.53 -0.87
C GLU A 22 14.06 -16.32 -0.04
N HIS A 23 12.78 -16.17 0.32
CA HIS A 23 12.27 -14.92 0.89
C HIS A 23 11.42 -15.10 2.16
N VAL A 24 11.74 -14.30 3.17
CA VAL A 24 10.93 -14.08 4.37
C VAL A 24 10.27 -12.71 4.29
N VAL A 25 8.97 -12.66 4.57
CA VAL A 25 8.16 -11.44 4.50
C VAL A 25 7.68 -11.07 5.89
N ASN A 26 7.84 -9.80 6.24
CA ASN A 26 7.32 -9.21 7.46
C ASN A 26 6.35 -8.08 7.11
N ILE A 27 5.16 -8.08 7.69
CA ILE A 27 4.14 -7.04 7.51
C ILE A 27 3.85 -6.40 8.86
N TYR A 28 3.94 -5.07 8.94
CA TYR A 28 3.67 -4.27 10.12
C TYR A 28 2.62 -3.19 9.79
N GLU A 29 1.46 -3.24 10.43
CA GLU A 29 0.47 -2.15 10.36
C GLU A 29 0.74 -1.14 11.46
N ARG A 30 1.10 0.09 11.09
CA ARG A 30 1.40 1.21 12.01
C ARG A 30 2.49 0.88 13.04
N PRO A 31 3.69 0.45 12.59
CA PRO A 31 4.78 0.08 13.50
C PRO A 31 5.12 1.16 14.54
N GLY A 32 4.97 2.44 14.20
CA GLY A 32 5.20 3.56 15.13
C GLY A 32 4.24 3.61 16.32
N GLU A 33 3.10 2.92 16.28
CA GLU A 33 2.13 2.89 17.40
C GLU A 33 2.43 1.79 18.44
N PHE A 34 3.20 0.75 18.09
CA PHE A 34 3.31 -0.44 18.96
C PHE A 34 4.69 -1.09 19.06
N LEU A 35 5.61 -0.84 18.11
CA LEU A 35 6.97 -1.37 18.24
C LEU A 35 7.73 -0.61 19.33
N ALA A 36 8.57 -1.32 20.08
CA ALA A 36 9.51 -0.66 20.97
C ALA A 36 10.49 0.22 20.15
N PRO A 37 11.00 1.34 20.69
CA PRO A 37 11.87 2.26 19.94
C PRO A 37 13.03 1.55 19.22
N ALA A 38 13.74 0.64 19.92
CA ALA A 38 14.84 -0.12 19.32
C ALA A 38 14.41 -1.09 18.20
N GLU A 39 13.18 -1.63 18.23
CA GLU A 39 12.65 -2.44 17.13
C GLU A 39 12.26 -1.57 15.93
N LEU A 40 11.66 -0.40 16.19
CA LEU A 40 11.33 0.57 15.15
C LEU A 40 12.59 1.09 14.45
N ASP A 41 13.62 1.45 15.20
CA ASP A 41 14.90 1.92 14.66
C ASP A 41 15.56 0.88 13.75
N ARG A 42 15.48 -0.41 14.12
CA ARG A 42 15.94 -1.52 13.27
C ARG A 42 15.14 -1.62 11.98
N LEU A 43 13.81 -1.53 12.05
CA LEU A 43 12.95 -1.56 10.86
C LEU A 43 13.25 -0.37 9.94
N VAL A 44 13.42 0.83 10.50
CA VAL A 44 13.81 2.04 9.76
C VAL A 44 15.16 1.82 9.06
N ALA A 45 16.16 1.31 9.78
CA ALA A 45 17.49 1.04 9.24
C ALA A 45 17.48 -0.01 8.11
N GLN A 46 16.66 -1.06 8.26
CA GLN A 46 16.47 -2.07 7.21
C GLN A 46 15.84 -1.44 5.95
N CYS A 47 14.82 -0.60 6.10
CA CYS A 47 14.23 0.08 4.95
C CYS A 47 15.22 1.05 4.29
N ARG A 48 15.99 1.82 5.07
CA ARG A 48 17.05 2.71 4.54
C ARG A 48 18.14 1.94 3.80
N THR A 49 18.46 0.71 4.21
CA THR A 49 19.41 -0.14 3.49
C THR A 49 18.94 -0.41 2.05
N VAL A 50 17.66 -0.77 1.88
CA VAL A 50 17.06 -0.98 0.55
C VAL A 50 16.98 0.33 -0.25
N VAL A 51 16.63 1.45 0.40
CA VAL A 51 16.63 2.78 -0.24
C VAL A 51 18.00 3.09 -0.84
N ARG A 52 19.07 2.96 -0.05
CA ARG A 52 20.45 3.24 -0.49
C ARG A 52 20.88 2.32 -1.61
N ALA A 53 20.50 1.04 -1.57
CA ALA A 53 20.75 0.11 -2.67
C ALA A 53 20.04 0.55 -3.97
N CYS A 54 18.82 1.10 -3.87
CA CYS A 54 18.05 1.57 -5.03
C CYS A 54 18.53 2.92 -5.58
N LEU A 55 19.08 3.79 -4.73
CA LEU A 55 19.43 5.18 -5.06
C LEU A 55 20.95 5.43 -5.06
N ALA A 56 21.74 4.40 -5.38
CA ALA A 56 23.21 4.49 -5.49
C ALA A 56 23.89 5.14 -4.26
N GLY A 57 23.42 4.80 -3.07
CA GLY A 57 23.93 5.29 -1.78
C GLY A 57 23.22 6.53 -1.24
N GLN A 58 22.36 7.19 -2.03
CA GLN A 58 21.54 8.31 -1.54
C GLN A 58 20.40 7.82 -0.63
N ASP A 59 19.85 8.75 0.14
CA ASP A 59 18.76 8.48 1.08
C ASP A 59 17.50 9.28 0.70
N LEU A 60 16.39 8.98 1.36
CA LEU A 60 15.14 9.74 1.25
C LEU A 60 14.89 10.50 2.55
N ASP A 61 14.35 11.70 2.42
CA ASP A 61 14.01 12.62 3.52
C ASP A 61 12.56 13.13 3.46
N TYR A 62 11.74 12.58 2.57
CA TYR A 62 10.30 12.83 2.47
C TYR A 62 9.47 11.58 2.78
N GLY A 63 8.14 11.76 2.89
CA GLY A 63 7.17 10.68 3.03
C GLY A 63 7.44 9.83 4.29
N LEU A 64 7.76 8.55 4.11
CA LEU A 64 8.06 7.64 5.22
C LEU A 64 9.28 8.07 6.04
N PHE A 65 10.26 8.72 5.41
CA PHE A 65 11.54 9.05 6.03
C PHE A 65 11.66 10.52 6.46
N ASP A 66 10.59 11.30 6.31
CA ASP A 66 10.55 12.67 6.83
C ASP A 66 10.49 12.64 8.37
N PRO A 67 11.53 13.13 9.07
CA PRO A 67 11.60 13.08 10.53
C PRO A 67 10.55 13.99 11.21
N ARG A 68 9.91 14.90 10.47
CA ARG A 68 8.88 15.82 10.98
C ARG A 68 7.50 15.20 11.00
N THR A 69 7.35 14.01 10.43
CA THR A 69 6.05 13.33 10.29
C THR A 69 5.98 12.09 11.17
N ASP A 70 4.77 11.67 11.50
CA ASP A 70 4.51 10.40 12.17
C ASP A 70 4.14 9.30 11.15
N ALA A 71 4.78 9.32 9.97
CA ALA A 71 4.46 8.41 8.87
C ALA A 71 4.48 6.93 9.28
N TRP A 72 5.44 6.52 10.13
CA TRP A 72 5.54 5.17 10.67
C TRP A 72 4.34 4.73 11.52
N SER A 73 3.60 5.68 12.10
CA SER A 73 2.37 5.42 12.86
C SER A 73 1.12 5.36 11.97
N ARG A 74 1.25 5.66 10.67
CA ARG A 74 0.13 5.68 9.71
C ARG A 74 0.39 4.87 8.45
N CYS A 75 1.46 4.09 8.40
CA CYS A 75 1.80 3.25 7.25
C CYS A 75 1.68 1.76 7.56
N VAL A 76 1.36 0.98 6.53
CA VAL A 76 1.59 -0.47 6.54
C VAL A 76 2.90 -0.75 5.82
N ILE A 77 3.84 -1.38 6.51
CA ILE A 77 5.18 -1.68 6.01
C ILE A 77 5.27 -3.16 5.69
N THR A 78 5.64 -3.49 4.47
CA THR A 78 5.99 -4.85 4.04
C THR A 78 7.49 -4.87 3.79
N LEU A 79 8.24 -5.63 4.59
CA LEU A 79 9.67 -5.83 4.43
C LEU A 79 9.94 -7.25 3.95
N VAL A 80 10.70 -7.38 2.87
CA VAL A 80 11.16 -8.67 2.33
C VAL A 80 12.64 -8.80 2.63
N CYS A 81 13.00 -9.92 3.26
CA CYS A 81 14.37 -10.30 3.55
C CYS A 81 14.74 -11.58 2.82
N ARG A 82 15.99 -11.69 2.38
CA ARG A 82 16.55 -12.92 1.84
C ARG A 82 16.69 -13.96 2.96
N SER A 83 16.22 -15.18 2.72
CA SER A 83 16.22 -16.27 3.71
C SER A 83 17.62 -16.73 4.11
N ALA A 84 18.61 -16.60 3.21
CA ALA A 84 19.95 -17.14 3.40
C ALA A 84 20.77 -16.37 4.45
N ASP A 85 20.65 -15.04 4.47
CA ASP A 85 21.46 -14.14 5.30
C ASP A 85 20.62 -13.14 6.11
N GLY A 86 19.30 -13.09 5.88
CA GLY A 86 18.40 -12.14 6.52
C GLY A 86 18.48 -10.72 5.97
N ALA A 87 19.24 -10.48 4.89
CA ALA A 87 19.43 -9.13 4.36
C ALA A 87 18.11 -8.57 3.80
N PRO A 88 17.77 -7.30 4.08
CA PRO A 88 16.58 -6.67 3.51
C PRO A 88 16.81 -6.41 2.01
N VAL A 89 15.91 -6.91 1.17
CA VAL A 89 16.04 -6.83 -0.30
C VAL A 89 14.95 -6.00 -0.96
N ALA A 90 13.79 -5.87 -0.31
CA ALA A 90 12.71 -5.03 -0.80
C ALA A 90 11.85 -4.53 0.35
N PHE A 91 11.22 -3.38 0.16
CA PHE A 91 10.11 -2.98 1.00
C PHE A 91 9.03 -2.24 0.24
N ASN A 92 7.84 -2.24 0.81
CA ASN A 92 6.73 -1.41 0.43
C ASN A 92 6.21 -0.68 1.66
N ALA A 93 5.87 0.60 1.51
CA ALA A 93 5.30 1.41 2.56
C ALA A 93 4.00 2.06 2.10
N MET A 94 2.88 1.62 2.68
CA MET A 94 1.54 2.08 2.27
C MET A 94 0.91 3.01 3.32
N PRO A 95 0.93 4.33 3.11
CA PRO A 95 0.20 5.28 3.94
C PRO A 95 -1.30 5.00 3.99
N GLN A 96 -1.89 5.12 5.18
CA GLN A 96 -3.33 5.07 5.41
C GLN A 96 -3.91 6.49 5.46
N LEU A 97 -4.30 7.01 4.30
CA LEU A 97 -4.73 8.40 4.13
C LEU A 97 -6.11 8.61 4.72
N ALA A 98 -6.20 9.40 5.80
CA ALA A 98 -7.47 9.68 6.47
C ALA A 98 -8.39 10.53 5.59
N VAL A 99 -9.59 10.03 5.33
CA VAL A 99 -10.62 10.67 4.49
C VAL A 99 -11.98 10.62 5.17
N LYS A 100 -12.90 11.50 4.75
CA LYS A 100 -14.30 11.45 5.16
C LYS A 100 -15.18 11.00 4.01
N ARG A 101 -15.98 9.96 4.21
CA ARG A 101 -16.96 9.47 3.22
C ARG A 101 -18.30 9.23 3.91
N ALA A 102 -19.37 9.83 3.37
CA ALA A 102 -20.72 9.75 3.94
C ALA A 102 -20.77 10.07 5.46
N GLY A 103 -20.00 11.07 5.90
CA GLY A 103 -19.91 11.48 7.30
C GLY A 103 -19.12 10.53 8.22
N ARG A 104 -18.45 9.52 7.68
CA ARG A 104 -17.61 8.58 8.44
C ARG A 104 -16.14 8.81 8.13
N ASP A 105 -15.31 8.67 9.15
CA ASP A 105 -13.86 8.62 9.00
C ASP A 105 -13.48 7.25 8.43
N GLU A 106 -12.78 7.26 7.31
CA GLU A 106 -12.27 6.10 6.60
C GLU A 106 -10.80 6.35 6.21
N HIS A 107 -10.12 5.31 5.73
CA HIS A 107 -8.78 5.43 5.18
C HIS A 107 -8.74 4.97 3.74
N VAL A 108 -8.03 5.70 2.88
CA VAL A 108 -7.58 5.21 1.57
C VAL A 108 -6.17 4.65 1.75
N LEU A 109 -5.97 3.39 1.39
CA LEU A 109 -4.65 2.77 1.40
C LEU A 109 -3.88 3.23 0.17
N HIS A 110 -2.86 4.05 0.37
CA HIS A 110 -1.97 4.46 -0.70
C HIS A 110 -0.95 3.37 -0.97
N LEU A 111 -0.85 2.89 -2.21
CA LEU A 111 0.05 1.80 -2.62
C LEU A 111 1.53 2.21 -2.70
N GLY A 112 1.86 3.43 -2.24
CA GLY A 112 3.12 4.12 -2.49
C GLY A 112 4.39 3.44 -2.01
N LEU A 113 5.51 4.10 -2.35
CA LEU A 113 6.91 3.74 -2.09
C LEU A 113 7.19 2.23 -2.10
N VAL A 114 7.56 1.72 -3.28
CA VAL A 114 8.11 0.37 -3.43
C VAL A 114 9.54 0.47 -3.89
N MET A 115 10.41 -0.14 -3.12
CA MET A 115 11.84 -0.21 -3.38
C MET A 115 12.24 -1.68 -3.41
N VAL A 116 12.90 -2.08 -4.49
CA VAL A 116 13.44 -3.42 -4.69
C VAL A 116 14.89 -3.25 -5.10
N ASP A 117 15.78 -3.87 -4.32
CA ASP A 117 17.21 -3.90 -4.61
C ASP A 117 17.41 -4.27 -6.10
N PRO A 118 18.18 -3.48 -6.87
CA PRO A 118 18.41 -3.73 -8.29
C PRO A 118 18.87 -5.15 -8.60
N SER A 119 19.62 -5.79 -7.69
CA SER A 119 20.10 -7.17 -7.85
C SER A 119 18.99 -8.23 -7.73
N GLU A 120 17.81 -7.86 -7.24
CA GLU A 120 16.71 -8.78 -6.86
C GLU A 120 15.42 -8.54 -7.69
N ARG A 121 15.44 -7.62 -8.67
CA ARG A 121 14.25 -7.17 -9.42
C ARG A 121 13.53 -8.26 -10.22
N SER A 122 14.18 -9.37 -10.56
CA SER A 122 13.58 -10.50 -11.27
C SER A 122 12.91 -11.55 -10.36
N GLY A 123 12.91 -11.36 -9.03
CA GLY A 123 12.44 -12.35 -8.06
C GLY A 123 10.92 -12.51 -7.91
N GLY A 124 10.11 -11.87 -8.76
CA GLY A 124 8.64 -11.96 -8.68
C GLY A 124 8.05 -11.32 -7.42
N LEU A 125 8.74 -10.33 -6.82
CA LEU A 125 8.35 -9.74 -5.54
C LEU A 125 7.10 -8.83 -5.62
N SER A 126 6.66 -8.42 -6.80
CA SER A 126 5.56 -7.46 -6.96
C SER A 126 4.24 -7.94 -6.37
N TRP A 127 3.92 -9.23 -6.43
CA TRP A 127 2.69 -9.76 -5.81
C TRP A 127 2.76 -9.73 -4.28
N ILE A 128 3.96 -9.90 -3.71
CA ILE A 128 4.22 -9.80 -2.26
C ILE A 128 4.07 -8.35 -1.81
N LEU A 129 4.72 -7.43 -2.52
CA LEU A 129 4.82 -6.03 -2.13
C LEU A 129 3.50 -5.28 -2.27
N TYR A 130 2.68 -5.59 -3.28
CA TYR A 130 1.40 -4.90 -3.49
C TYR A 130 0.20 -5.72 -3.05
N GLY A 131 0.02 -6.92 -3.60
CA GLY A 131 -1.27 -7.60 -3.50
C GLY A 131 -1.45 -8.37 -2.20
N LEU A 132 -0.39 -8.96 -1.65
CA LEU A 132 -0.49 -9.78 -0.44
C LEU A 132 -0.88 -8.97 0.80
N THR A 133 -0.23 -7.83 1.01
CA THR A 133 -0.55 -6.94 2.13
C THR A 133 -1.95 -6.33 1.97
N CYS A 134 -2.32 -5.92 0.75
CA CYS A 134 -3.68 -5.49 0.42
C CYS A 134 -4.72 -6.56 0.75
N PHE A 135 -4.45 -7.83 0.39
CA PHE A 135 -5.34 -8.96 0.68
C PHE A 135 -5.44 -9.25 2.17
N ALA A 136 -4.34 -9.22 2.92
CA ALA A 136 -4.33 -9.40 4.36
C ALA A 136 -5.16 -8.33 5.08
N LEU A 137 -5.04 -7.06 4.65
CA LEU A 137 -5.86 -5.96 5.17
C LEU A 137 -7.33 -6.12 4.81
N PHE A 138 -7.65 -6.59 3.60
CA PHE A 138 -9.02 -6.85 3.18
C PHE A 138 -9.70 -7.94 4.03
N LEU A 139 -8.99 -9.06 4.28
CA LEU A 139 -9.45 -10.12 5.19
C LEU A 139 -9.68 -9.58 6.61
N ARG A 140 -8.70 -8.84 7.14
CA ARG A 140 -8.76 -8.23 8.46
C ARG A 140 -9.89 -7.20 8.59
N GLY A 141 -10.21 -6.49 7.51
CA GLY A 141 -11.35 -5.59 7.40
C GLY A 141 -12.71 -6.30 7.35
N GLY A 142 -12.75 -7.62 7.49
CA GLY A 142 -13.98 -8.42 7.42
C GLY A 142 -14.55 -8.49 6.01
N LEU A 143 -13.66 -8.58 5.00
CA LEU A 143 -14.02 -8.62 3.57
C LEU A 143 -14.79 -7.37 3.09
N ARG A 144 -14.66 -6.27 3.82
CA ARG A 144 -15.25 -4.98 3.41
C ARG A 144 -14.36 -4.34 2.36
N PRO A 145 -14.94 -3.74 1.30
CA PRO A 145 -14.15 -3.07 0.28
C PRO A 145 -13.21 -2.02 0.87
N LEU A 146 -11.95 -2.05 0.44
CA LEU A 146 -10.93 -1.08 0.83
C LEU A 146 -10.61 -0.18 -0.36
N TRP A 147 -10.66 1.14 -0.16
CA TRP A 147 -10.23 2.09 -1.17
C TRP A 147 -8.71 2.13 -1.24
N VAL A 148 -8.19 2.14 -2.46
CA VAL A 148 -6.77 2.26 -2.74
C VAL A 148 -6.48 3.50 -3.57
N SER A 149 -5.27 4.04 -3.42
CA SER A 149 -4.74 5.08 -4.31
C SER A 149 -3.33 4.74 -4.80
N SER A 150 -2.97 5.23 -5.97
CA SER A 150 -1.61 5.16 -6.52
C SER A 150 -1.27 6.49 -7.18
N VAL A 151 -0.03 6.94 -7.02
CA VAL A 151 0.51 8.16 -7.65
C VAL A 151 1.77 7.74 -8.39
N THR A 152 1.80 7.94 -9.71
CA THR A 152 2.93 7.50 -10.53
C THR A 152 2.91 8.11 -11.94
N GLN A 153 4.08 8.20 -12.56
CA GLN A 153 4.24 8.43 -14.00
C GLN A 153 4.67 7.17 -14.76
N VAL A 154 4.76 6.01 -14.10
CA VAL A 154 5.32 4.79 -14.69
C VAL A 154 4.22 3.93 -15.33
N PRO A 155 4.23 3.69 -16.65
CA PRO A 155 3.18 2.93 -17.33
C PRO A 155 2.95 1.53 -16.76
N ALA A 156 4.02 0.82 -16.40
CA ALA A 156 3.93 -0.49 -15.78
C ALA A 156 3.11 -0.49 -14.48
N VAL A 157 3.24 0.57 -13.67
CA VAL A 157 2.50 0.72 -12.41
C VAL A 157 1.04 1.09 -12.69
N VAL A 158 0.79 2.01 -13.63
CA VAL A 158 -0.57 2.38 -14.06
C VAL A 158 -1.36 1.16 -14.50
N GLY A 159 -0.74 0.32 -15.35
CA GLY A 159 -1.33 -0.93 -15.81
C GLY A 159 -1.52 -1.94 -14.68
N MET A 160 -0.52 -2.14 -13.82
CA MET A 160 -0.62 -3.07 -12.68
C MET A 160 -1.80 -2.73 -11.77
N VAL A 161 -1.98 -1.45 -11.42
CA VAL A 161 -3.10 -1.01 -10.58
C VAL A 161 -4.43 -1.23 -11.30
N ALA A 162 -4.53 -0.81 -12.56
CA ALA A 162 -5.75 -0.96 -13.37
C ALA A 162 -6.13 -2.43 -13.64
N GLU A 163 -5.19 -3.37 -13.67
CA GLU A 163 -5.49 -4.80 -13.86
C GLU A 163 -5.80 -5.52 -12.54
N THR A 164 -5.25 -5.05 -11.43
CA THR A 164 -5.35 -5.71 -10.12
C THR A 164 -6.62 -5.32 -9.37
N PHE A 165 -6.92 -4.03 -9.29
CA PHE A 165 -8.00 -3.51 -8.47
C PHE A 165 -9.30 -3.32 -9.26
N SER A 166 -10.41 -3.20 -8.55
CA SER A 166 -11.74 -2.95 -9.14
C SER A 166 -12.01 -1.45 -9.24
N ASN A 167 -12.77 -1.05 -10.26
CA ASN A 167 -13.25 0.33 -10.46
C ASN A 167 -12.12 1.34 -10.32
N VAL A 168 -11.04 1.15 -11.07
CA VAL A 168 -9.87 2.04 -11.03
C VAL A 168 -10.08 3.18 -12.01
N PHE A 169 -10.10 4.41 -11.52
CA PHE A 169 -10.02 5.59 -12.37
C PHE A 169 -8.76 6.40 -12.03
N PRO A 170 -7.99 6.85 -13.04
CA PRO A 170 -8.17 6.58 -14.48
C PRO A 170 -7.49 5.27 -14.96
N ALA A 171 -7.57 5.04 -16.27
CA ALA A 171 -6.88 4.01 -17.05
C ALA A 171 -7.38 2.55 -16.95
N GLN A 172 -8.42 2.24 -16.18
CA GLN A 172 -9.13 0.96 -16.34
C GLN A 172 -10.27 1.08 -17.33
N ASP A 173 -10.29 0.20 -18.32
CA ASP A 173 -11.36 0.15 -19.32
C ASP A 173 -12.75 0.06 -18.66
N ALA A 174 -13.73 0.70 -19.29
CA ALA A 174 -15.11 0.82 -18.81
C ALA A 174 -15.32 1.52 -17.46
N THR A 175 -14.26 1.91 -16.74
CA THR A 175 -14.40 2.66 -15.50
C THR A 175 -14.48 4.16 -15.79
N ARG A 176 -15.65 4.74 -15.54
CA ARG A 176 -15.83 6.19 -15.57
C ARG A 176 -15.52 6.80 -14.22
N GLN A 177 -15.09 8.06 -14.23
CA GLN A 177 -14.91 8.81 -13.01
C GLN A 177 -16.24 8.97 -12.27
N SER A 178 -16.33 8.40 -11.08
CA SER A 178 -17.49 8.55 -10.21
C SER A 178 -17.28 9.68 -9.19
N PHE A 179 -18.35 10.08 -8.51
CA PHE A 179 -18.25 11.02 -7.39
C PHE A 179 -17.25 10.53 -6.32
N ALA A 180 -17.21 9.23 -6.03
CA ALA A 180 -16.27 8.68 -5.05
C ALA A 180 -14.82 8.90 -5.48
N HIS A 181 -14.48 8.71 -6.76
CA HIS A 181 -13.14 8.97 -7.28
C HIS A 181 -12.75 10.44 -7.10
N ARG A 182 -13.59 11.38 -7.57
CA ARG A 182 -13.35 12.82 -7.40
C ARG A 182 -13.23 13.23 -5.94
N HIS A 183 -14.15 12.77 -5.09
CA HIS A 183 -14.21 13.16 -3.68
C HIS A 183 -13.01 12.64 -2.88
N LEU A 184 -12.56 11.41 -3.15
CA LEU A 184 -11.38 10.84 -2.52
C LEU A 184 -10.10 11.52 -3.03
N ALA A 185 -9.96 11.68 -4.35
CA ALA A 185 -8.82 12.36 -4.96
C ALA A 185 -8.68 13.80 -4.45
N HIS A 186 -9.78 14.55 -4.37
CA HIS A 186 -9.77 15.90 -3.80
C HIS A 186 -9.29 15.92 -2.34
N GLN A 187 -9.78 15.02 -1.48
CA GLN A 187 -9.34 14.97 -0.09
C GLN A 187 -7.87 14.59 0.05
N ILE A 188 -7.40 13.66 -0.78
CA ILE A 188 -6.00 13.25 -0.85
C ILE A 188 -5.13 14.45 -1.23
N MET A 189 -5.46 15.11 -2.34
CA MET A 189 -4.71 16.28 -2.80
C MET A 189 -4.86 17.47 -1.85
N LYS A 190 -5.92 17.58 -1.05
CA LYS A 190 -6.03 18.69 -0.11
C LYS A 190 -5.19 18.51 1.16
N ARG A 191 -4.94 17.28 1.60
CA ARG A 191 -4.41 17.01 2.95
C ARG A 191 -3.17 16.13 2.99
N HIS A 192 -2.90 15.38 1.93
CA HIS A 192 -1.97 14.25 1.96
C HIS A 192 -0.89 14.33 0.88
N ARG A 193 -0.72 15.46 0.18
CA ARG A 193 0.31 15.64 -0.88
C ARG A 193 1.72 15.29 -0.43
N ALA A 194 2.08 15.69 0.80
CA ALA A 194 3.38 15.42 1.40
C ALA A 194 3.68 13.91 1.53
N ALA A 195 2.67 13.04 1.59
CA ALA A 195 2.86 11.59 1.61
C ALA A 195 3.50 11.06 0.31
N PHE A 196 3.44 11.84 -0.77
CA PHE A 196 3.95 11.50 -2.10
C PHE A 196 5.22 12.28 -2.47
N GLY A 197 5.67 13.20 -1.62
CA GLY A 197 6.75 14.14 -1.99
C GLY A 197 6.31 15.17 -3.04
N VAL A 198 5.03 15.52 -3.05
CA VAL A 198 4.43 16.56 -3.90
C VAL A 198 4.40 17.89 -3.12
N GLY A 199 4.95 18.95 -3.71
CA GLY A 199 4.98 20.29 -3.11
C GLY A 199 3.65 21.03 -3.15
N ASP A 200 3.61 22.18 -2.48
CA ASP A 200 2.40 23.03 -2.42
C ASP A 200 2.14 23.80 -3.74
N ASP A 201 3.19 24.00 -4.53
CA ASP A 201 3.20 24.62 -5.86
C ASP A 201 2.66 23.69 -6.96
N ALA A 202 2.66 22.38 -6.73
CA ALA A 202 2.11 21.41 -7.66
C ALA A 202 0.60 21.65 -7.91
N GLY A 203 0.22 21.61 -9.18
CA GLY A 203 -1.17 21.70 -9.61
C GLY A 203 -1.90 20.35 -9.52
N PHE A 204 -3.22 20.39 -9.64
CA PHE A 204 -4.04 19.18 -9.72
C PHE A 204 -5.23 19.38 -10.66
N ASP A 205 -5.28 18.58 -11.71
CA ASP A 205 -6.43 18.46 -12.61
C ASP A 205 -7.40 17.39 -12.05
N PRO A 206 -8.56 17.79 -11.49
CA PRO A 206 -9.49 16.87 -10.87
C PRO A 206 -10.29 16.02 -11.88
N ASP A 207 -10.40 16.47 -13.13
CA ASP A 207 -11.18 15.77 -14.16
C ASP A 207 -10.38 14.61 -14.73
N ARG A 208 -9.07 14.82 -14.94
CA ARG A 208 -8.13 13.80 -15.41
C ARG A 208 -7.43 13.04 -14.28
N GLN A 209 -7.50 13.56 -13.05
CA GLN A 209 -6.72 13.12 -11.89
C GLN A 209 -5.21 13.10 -12.15
N ILE A 210 -4.72 14.22 -12.66
CA ILE A 210 -3.30 14.43 -12.94
C ILE A 210 -2.76 15.47 -11.97
N ILE A 211 -1.67 15.13 -11.30
CA ILE A 211 -0.88 16.03 -10.48
C ILE A 211 0.15 16.64 -11.42
N THR A 212 0.12 17.95 -11.60
CA THR A 212 1.06 18.64 -12.49
C THR A 212 2.25 19.13 -11.69
N ASP A 213 3.46 18.94 -12.21
CA ASP A 213 4.70 19.30 -11.52
C ASP A 213 4.81 18.62 -10.14
N ALA A 214 4.66 17.30 -10.12
CA ALA A 214 4.47 16.51 -8.91
C ALA A 214 5.75 16.34 -8.07
N TYR A 215 6.93 16.65 -8.63
CA TYR A 215 8.21 16.27 -8.04
C TYR A 215 8.88 17.36 -7.19
N THR A 216 8.16 18.44 -6.88
CA THR A 216 8.69 19.64 -6.19
C THR A 216 8.84 19.49 -4.66
N GLY A 217 8.31 18.41 -4.07
CA GLY A 217 8.28 18.20 -2.61
C GLY A 217 9.41 17.31 -2.08
N GLY A 218 10.58 17.29 -2.74
CA GLY A 218 11.73 16.46 -2.37
C GLY A 218 11.77 15.08 -3.03
N SER A 219 10.83 14.81 -3.95
CA SER A 219 10.80 13.56 -4.71
C SER A 219 11.54 13.61 -6.05
N ASP A 220 12.29 14.69 -6.34
CA ASP A 220 12.99 14.95 -7.61
C ASP A 220 13.83 13.76 -8.11
N ASN A 221 14.50 13.06 -7.20
CA ASN A 221 15.33 11.88 -7.51
C ASN A 221 14.53 10.68 -8.04
N LEU A 222 13.20 10.71 -7.94
CA LEU A 222 12.30 9.70 -8.49
C LEU A 222 11.73 10.10 -9.86
N LYS A 223 11.94 11.34 -10.33
CA LYS A 223 11.43 11.79 -11.63
C LYS A 223 12.08 10.97 -12.75
N LYS A 224 11.27 10.43 -13.65
CA LYS A 224 11.72 9.62 -14.80
C LYS A 224 11.26 10.27 -16.10
N SER A 225 12.07 10.15 -17.15
CA SER A 225 11.56 10.36 -18.50
C SER A 225 10.69 9.19 -18.94
N PHE A 226 9.83 9.41 -19.93
CA PHE A 226 9.05 8.32 -20.53
C PHE A 226 9.96 7.18 -20.99
N ASP A 227 11.08 7.49 -21.66
CA ASP A 227 12.00 6.48 -22.22
C ASP A 227 12.62 5.55 -21.17
N VAL A 228 12.88 6.09 -19.96
CA VAL A 228 13.45 5.32 -18.85
C VAL A 228 12.36 4.64 -18.02
N ALA A 229 11.14 5.18 -18.01
CA ALA A 229 10.03 4.60 -17.27
C ALA A 229 9.67 3.20 -17.79
N ALA A 230 9.57 2.23 -16.87
CA ALA A 230 9.23 0.86 -17.21
C ALA A 230 7.88 0.77 -17.92
N LYS A 231 7.88 0.16 -19.11
CA LYS A 231 6.69 -0.02 -19.94
C LYS A 231 5.82 -1.15 -19.44
N HIS A 232 4.53 -1.01 -19.64
CA HIS A 232 3.60 -2.10 -19.44
C HIS A 232 3.56 -2.99 -20.69
N ARG A 233 3.29 -4.29 -20.50
CA ARG A 233 3.13 -5.27 -21.59
C ARG A 233 1.96 -4.98 -22.54
N ALA A 234 0.96 -4.25 -22.05
CA ALA A 234 -0.24 -3.87 -22.80
C ALA A 234 -0.12 -2.40 -23.19
N GLU A 235 -0.04 -2.15 -24.50
CA GLU A 235 0.36 -0.86 -25.06
C GLU A 235 -0.56 0.30 -24.66
N ARG A 236 -1.85 0.03 -24.45
CA ARG A 236 -2.84 1.03 -24.02
C ARG A 236 -2.41 1.84 -22.79
N TYR A 237 -1.65 1.25 -21.87
CA TYR A 237 -1.18 1.96 -20.68
C TYR A 237 0.03 2.84 -20.97
N ASN A 238 0.89 2.43 -21.90
CA ASN A 238 2.01 3.23 -22.39
C ASN A 238 1.46 4.45 -23.14
N GLU A 239 0.52 4.24 -24.05
CA GLU A 239 -0.18 5.29 -24.80
C GLU A 239 -0.96 6.23 -23.88
N TYR A 240 -1.66 5.70 -22.87
CA TYR A 240 -2.34 6.52 -21.87
C TYR A 240 -1.35 7.47 -21.20
N CYS A 241 -0.24 6.98 -20.66
CA CYS A 241 0.70 7.83 -19.96
C CYS A 241 1.35 8.87 -20.89
N LEU A 242 1.71 8.45 -22.11
CA LEU A 242 2.32 9.35 -23.09
C LEU A 242 1.37 10.48 -23.53
N ARG A 243 0.08 10.17 -23.67
CA ARG A 243 -0.93 11.16 -24.04
C ARG A 243 -1.28 12.09 -22.88
N GLU A 244 -1.37 11.55 -21.67
CA GLU A 244 -1.92 12.29 -20.55
C GLU A 244 -0.89 13.09 -19.76
N LEU A 245 0.36 12.61 -19.66
CA LEU A 245 1.38 13.16 -18.76
C LEU A 245 2.42 13.98 -19.51
N ASP A 246 2.74 15.16 -18.97
CA ASP A 246 3.96 15.89 -19.32
C ASP A 246 5.12 15.42 -18.43
N TYR A 247 5.95 14.52 -18.96
CA TYR A 247 7.15 14.01 -18.27
C TYR A 247 8.23 15.09 -18.08
N GLY A 248 8.28 16.11 -18.95
CA GLY A 248 9.23 17.21 -18.85
C GLY A 248 8.92 18.07 -17.64
N ARG A 249 7.64 18.44 -17.47
CA ARG A 249 7.14 19.09 -16.26
C ARG A 249 7.23 18.16 -15.04
N GLY A 250 6.95 16.87 -15.21
CA GLY A 250 6.98 15.87 -14.13
C GLY A 250 5.59 15.61 -13.58
N ASP A 251 4.65 15.33 -14.48
CA ASP A 251 3.27 15.01 -14.09
C ASP A 251 3.15 13.56 -13.60
N ASP A 252 2.31 13.35 -12.59
CA ASP A 252 1.92 12.02 -12.12
C ASP A 252 0.41 11.82 -12.26
N VAL A 253 0.00 10.59 -12.55
CA VAL A 253 -1.42 10.21 -12.47
C VAL A 253 -1.76 9.73 -11.06
N LEU A 254 -2.85 10.26 -10.49
CA LEU A 254 -3.47 9.77 -9.27
C LEU A 254 -4.60 8.80 -9.64
N GLN A 255 -4.37 7.51 -9.42
CA GLN A 255 -5.40 6.48 -9.57
C GLN A 255 -6.11 6.23 -8.24
N ILE A 256 -7.43 6.08 -8.29
CA ILE A 256 -8.28 5.66 -7.17
C ILE A 256 -9.01 4.40 -7.61
N GLY A 257 -9.05 3.38 -6.74
CA GLY A 257 -9.79 2.15 -7.00
C GLY A 257 -10.16 1.44 -5.70
N ALA A 258 -10.61 0.19 -5.80
CA ALA A 258 -10.98 -0.60 -4.63
C ALA A 258 -10.48 -2.04 -4.68
N ILE A 259 -10.16 -2.58 -3.51
CA ILE A 259 -10.05 -4.02 -3.27
C ILE A 259 -11.42 -4.50 -2.82
N ASP A 260 -12.05 -5.34 -3.62
CA ASP A 260 -13.27 -6.06 -3.28
C ASP A 260 -13.06 -7.59 -3.43
N LEU A 261 -14.11 -8.38 -3.24
CA LEU A 261 -14.04 -9.83 -3.41
C LEU A 261 -13.57 -10.23 -4.82
N GLY A 262 -13.99 -9.50 -5.85
CA GLY A 262 -13.59 -9.75 -7.23
C GLY A 262 -12.10 -9.46 -7.46
N ALA A 263 -11.60 -8.35 -6.93
CA ALA A 263 -10.18 -8.02 -6.93
C ALA A 263 -9.36 -9.05 -6.14
N GLY A 264 -9.84 -9.49 -4.98
CA GLY A 264 -9.21 -10.55 -4.18
C GLY A 264 -9.12 -11.88 -4.93
N GLN A 265 -10.19 -12.29 -5.61
CA GLN A 265 -10.18 -13.50 -6.44
C GLN A 265 -9.23 -13.38 -7.64
N ARG A 266 -9.20 -12.23 -8.33
CA ARG A 266 -8.25 -11.96 -9.42
C ARG A 266 -6.80 -12.02 -8.93
N PHE A 267 -6.52 -11.44 -7.77
CA PHE A 267 -5.20 -11.49 -7.15
C PHE A 267 -4.75 -12.92 -6.86
N LEU A 268 -5.59 -13.72 -6.19
CA LEU A 268 -5.27 -15.12 -5.86
C LEU A 268 -5.05 -15.99 -7.10
N SER A 269 -5.84 -15.77 -8.16
CA SER A 269 -5.77 -16.59 -9.37
C SER A 269 -4.62 -16.23 -10.31
N ARG A 270 -4.21 -14.96 -10.37
CA ARG A 270 -3.23 -14.47 -11.36
C ARG A 270 -1.85 -14.16 -10.79
N SER A 271 -1.78 -13.71 -9.54
CA SER A 271 -0.56 -13.10 -9.00
C SER A 271 0.16 -13.98 -7.98
N VAL A 272 -0.55 -14.93 -7.35
CA VAL A 272 0.02 -15.76 -6.28
C VAL A 272 0.59 -17.07 -6.86
N PRO A 273 1.88 -17.38 -6.63
CA PRO A 273 2.47 -18.66 -6.99
C PRO A 273 1.73 -19.82 -6.29
N ARG A 274 1.48 -20.92 -7.01
CA ARG A 274 0.76 -22.09 -6.46
C ARG A 274 1.44 -22.67 -5.21
N SER A 275 2.77 -22.58 -5.13
CA SER A 275 3.56 -23.02 -3.98
C SER A 275 3.31 -22.21 -2.70
N ALA A 276 2.90 -20.94 -2.82
CA ALA A 276 2.61 -20.08 -1.68
C ALA A 276 1.17 -20.23 -1.14
N LEU A 277 0.26 -20.81 -1.93
CA LEU A 277 -1.16 -20.93 -1.59
C LEU A 277 -1.44 -21.64 -0.25
N PRO A 278 -0.80 -22.77 0.10
CA PRO A 278 -1.11 -23.46 1.37
C PRO A 278 -0.78 -22.59 2.58
N GLN A 279 0.38 -21.92 2.56
CA GLN A 279 0.82 -21.08 3.67
C GLN A 279 -0.06 -19.82 3.79
N LEU A 280 -0.45 -19.23 2.66
CA LEU A 280 -1.40 -18.12 2.64
C LEU A 280 -2.79 -18.53 3.09
N ALA A 281 -3.26 -19.73 2.76
CA ALA A 281 -4.55 -20.24 3.23
C ALA A 281 -4.56 -20.37 4.76
N VAL A 282 -3.48 -20.88 5.36
CA VAL A 282 -3.34 -20.93 6.83
C VAL A 282 -3.38 -19.52 7.43
N GLN A 283 -2.61 -18.57 6.89
CA GLN A 283 -2.62 -17.18 7.38
C GLN A 283 -3.99 -16.52 7.21
N ALA A 284 -4.64 -16.73 6.06
CA ALA A 284 -5.96 -16.22 5.77
C ALA A 284 -7.01 -16.81 6.72
N LEU A 285 -6.93 -18.11 7.02
CA LEU A 285 -7.80 -18.77 8.00
C LEU A 285 -7.59 -18.16 9.39
N VAL A 286 -6.35 -17.93 9.82
CA VAL A 286 -6.05 -17.29 11.12
C VAL A 286 -6.62 -15.87 11.16
N LEU A 287 -6.41 -15.07 10.12
CA LEU A 287 -6.92 -13.70 10.01
C LEU A 287 -8.44 -13.66 9.99
N ALA A 288 -9.08 -14.51 9.16
CA ALA A 288 -10.54 -14.59 9.03
C ALA A 288 -11.18 -15.12 10.32
N THR A 289 -10.58 -16.13 10.95
CA THR A 289 -11.01 -16.62 12.26
C THR A 289 -10.95 -15.47 13.26
N GLY A 290 -9.88 -14.68 13.31
CA GLY A 290 -9.84 -13.50 14.17
C GLY A 290 -10.87 -12.43 13.82
N ALA A 291 -11.06 -12.14 12.54
CA ALA A 291 -12.03 -11.14 12.09
C ALA A 291 -13.49 -11.54 12.34
N VAL A 292 -13.79 -12.83 12.45
CA VAL A 292 -15.14 -13.35 12.73
C VAL A 292 -15.32 -13.64 14.22
N VAL A 293 -14.35 -14.30 14.84
CA VAL A 293 -14.38 -14.71 16.25
C VAL A 293 -14.21 -13.50 17.17
N ALA A 294 -13.37 -12.50 16.86
CA ALA A 294 -13.20 -11.35 17.75
C ALA A 294 -14.49 -10.50 17.89
N PRO A 295 -15.23 -10.16 16.81
CA PRO A 295 -16.53 -9.53 16.95
C PRO A 295 -17.55 -10.41 17.65
N LEU A 296 -17.56 -11.73 17.41
CA LEU A 296 -18.45 -12.66 18.11
C LEU A 296 -18.14 -12.73 19.62
N ILE A 297 -16.86 -12.83 20.00
CA ILE A 297 -16.42 -12.81 21.41
C ILE A 297 -16.75 -11.45 22.03
N GLN A 298 -16.46 -10.33 21.37
CA GLN A 298 -16.83 -8.99 21.86
C GLN A 298 -18.35 -8.81 22.00
N TRP A 299 -19.13 -9.44 21.12
CA TRP A 299 -20.59 -9.36 21.18
C TRP A 299 -21.17 -10.23 22.31
N LEU A 300 -20.55 -11.39 22.56
CA LEU A 300 -20.86 -12.32 23.65
C LEU A 300 -20.31 -11.86 25.01
N ASP A 301 -19.26 -11.04 25.03
CA ASP A 301 -18.72 -10.42 26.23
C ASP A 301 -19.63 -9.28 26.70
N ALA A 302 -20.48 -9.59 27.68
CA ALA A 302 -21.44 -8.65 28.26
C ALA A 302 -20.79 -7.45 28.99
N SER A 303 -19.47 -7.44 29.19
CA SER A 303 -18.76 -6.37 29.88
C SER A 303 -18.30 -5.22 28.97
N THR A 304 -18.38 -5.37 27.63
CA THR A 304 -17.88 -4.35 26.69
C THR A 304 -19.00 -3.50 26.06
N HIS A 305 -18.83 -2.18 26.17
CA HIS A 305 -19.82 -1.19 25.75
C HIS A 305 -19.87 -1.00 24.21
N SER A 306 -21.00 -1.36 23.58
CA SER A 306 -21.18 -1.36 22.12
C SER A 306 -22.03 -0.19 21.60
N ARG A 307 -21.77 1.03 22.11
CA ARG A 307 -22.35 2.32 21.67
C ARG A 307 -23.85 2.21 21.31
N ARG A 308 -24.25 2.52 20.07
CA ARG A 308 -25.67 2.61 19.65
C ARG A 308 -26.46 1.29 19.74
N LEU A 309 -25.80 0.15 19.88
CA LEU A 309 -26.44 -1.18 19.90
C LEU A 309 -26.64 -1.74 21.32
N ARG A 310 -25.97 -1.17 22.34
CA ARG A 310 -26.12 -1.58 23.75
C ARG A 310 -25.73 -0.40 24.66
N PRO A 311 -26.69 0.34 25.25
CA PRO A 311 -26.39 1.42 26.18
C PRO A 311 -25.79 0.88 27.49
N ALA A 312 -24.96 1.69 28.16
CA ALA A 312 -24.51 1.42 29.51
C ALA A 312 -25.70 1.29 30.48
N ARG A 313 -25.58 0.41 31.48
CA ARG A 313 -26.43 0.48 32.68
C ARG A 313 -25.95 1.62 33.56
#